data_AF-A0A7I9VWA1-F1
#
_entry.id   AF-A0A7I9VWA1-F1
#
_cell.length_a   1.000
_cell.length_b   1.000
_cell.length_c   1.000
_cell.angle_alpha   90.00
_cell.angle_beta   90.00
_cell.angle_gamma   90.00
#
_symmetry.space_group_name_H-M   'P 1'
#
loop_
_entity.id
_entity.type
_entity.pdbx_description
1 polymer ?
#
loop_
_entity_poly.entity_id
_entity_poly.type
_entity_poly.pdbx_seq_one_letter_code
_entity_poly.pdbx_strand_id
1 'polypeptide(L)'
;MEDRMEQFAAIRRDSRVEGLSIRELATKYRVHRRTVRQALADPVPPPRKTPARSSPKLDPFKAAIDAMLWADTTAPRKQRHTARRILHRLIESTTPVRVVVFHCP
;
A
#
# COMPACT_ATOMS: atom_id res chain seq x y z
N MET A 1 -5.60 0.50 22.00
CA MET A 1 -5.20 1.31 20.83
C MET A 1 -5.97 2.61 20.96
N GLU A 2 -5.32 3.71 21.33
CA GLU A 2 -5.96 5.03 21.30
C GLU A 2 -6.38 5.33 19.86
N ASP A 3 -7.62 5.76 19.68
CA ASP A 3 -8.10 6.19 18.36
C ASP A 3 -7.28 7.41 17.92
N ARG A 4 -6.89 7.44 16.64
CA ARG A 4 -6.15 8.57 16.08
C ARG A 4 -6.95 9.87 16.19
N MET A 5 -8.28 9.78 16.18
CA MET A 5 -9.16 10.93 16.43
C MET A 5 -9.02 11.47 17.87
N GLU A 6 -8.95 10.57 18.85
CA GLU A 6 -8.81 10.91 20.26
C GLU A 6 -7.46 11.59 20.54
N GLN A 7 -6.37 11.08 19.92
CA GLN A 7 -5.05 11.71 20.01
C GLN A 7 -5.04 13.13 19.41
N PHE A 8 -5.71 13.35 18.28
CA PHE A 8 -5.82 14.67 17.66
C PHE A 8 -6.65 15.64 18.51
N ALA A 9 -7.73 15.15 19.14
CA ALA A 9 -8.55 15.94 20.05
C ALA A 9 -7.77 16.34 21.32
N ALA A 10 -6.98 15.44 21.89
CA ALA A 10 -6.14 15.71 23.05
C ALA A 10 -5.07 16.79 22.76
N ILE A 11 -4.38 16.69 21.62
CA ILE A 11 -3.41 17.70 21.18
C ILE A 11 -4.05 19.09 21.06
N ARG A 12 -5.27 19.18 20.50
CA ARG A 12 -6.00 20.45 20.39
C ARG A 12 -6.44 21.00 21.73
N ARG A 13 -6.88 20.14 22.65
CA ARG A 13 -7.29 20.53 24.00
C ARG A 13 -6.09 21.12 24.75
N ASP A 14 -4.97 20.41 24.78
CA ASP A 14 -3.77 20.85 25.50
C ASP A 14 -3.17 22.12 24.88
N SER A 15 -3.19 22.25 23.56
CA SER A 15 -2.78 23.49 22.90
C SER A 15 -3.63 24.70 23.28
N ARG A 16 -4.94 24.51 23.55
CA ARG A 16 -5.85 25.60 23.94
C ARG A 16 -5.84 25.88 25.43
N VAL A 17 -5.70 24.86 26.27
CA VAL A 17 -5.79 24.96 27.74
C VAL A 17 -4.44 25.34 28.34
N GLU A 18 -3.36 24.67 27.93
CA GLU A 18 -2.03 24.85 28.52
C GLU A 18 -1.16 25.84 27.72
N GLY A 19 -1.57 26.23 26.50
CA GLY A 19 -0.81 27.15 25.64
C GLY A 19 0.54 26.58 25.17
N LEU A 20 0.72 25.26 25.28
CA LEU A 20 1.99 24.58 25.01
C LEU A 20 2.47 24.81 23.58
N SER A 21 3.79 24.94 23.44
CA SER A 21 4.43 25.05 22.14
C SER A 21 4.33 23.73 21.37
N ILE A 22 4.43 23.81 20.04
CA ILE A 22 4.45 22.63 19.15
C ILE A 22 5.54 21.63 19.54
N ARG A 23 6.66 22.09 20.13
CA ARG A 23 7.76 21.24 20.58
C ARG A 23 7.38 20.43 21.82
N GLU A 24 6.74 21.05 22.79
CA GLU A 24 6.31 20.39 24.04
C GLU A 24 5.22 19.37 23.76
N LEU A 25 4.25 19.71 22.92
CA LEU A 25 3.20 18.78 22.47
C LEU A 25 3.79 17.54 21.76
N ALA A 26 4.81 17.74 20.91
CA ALA A 26 5.48 16.64 20.22
C ALA A 26 6.17 15.68 21.21
N THR A 27 6.77 16.20 22.28
CA THR A 27 7.42 15.39 23.33
C THR A 27 6.40 14.69 24.21
N LYS A 28 5.34 15.39 24.66
CA LYS A 28 4.27 14.85 25.54
C LYS A 28 3.53 13.69 24.87
N TYR A 29 3.11 13.88 23.63
CA TYR A 29 2.34 12.90 22.86
C TYR A 29 3.21 11.94 22.03
N ARG A 30 4.55 12.07 22.08
CA ARG A 30 5.52 11.29 21.28
C ARG A 30 5.20 11.26 19.78
N VAL A 31 4.64 12.36 19.26
CA VAL A 31 4.28 12.52 17.85
C VAL A 31 5.25 13.46 17.16
N HIS A 32 5.47 13.25 15.86
CA HIS A 32 6.29 14.18 15.08
C HIS A 32 5.65 15.57 15.03
N ARG A 33 6.44 16.65 15.05
CA ARG A 33 5.95 18.05 14.99
C ARG A 33 5.02 18.32 13.80
N ARG A 34 5.17 17.57 12.70
CA ARG A 34 4.27 17.62 11.54
C ARG A 34 2.85 17.16 11.88
N THR A 35 2.72 16.09 12.68
CA THR A 35 1.43 15.58 13.15
C THR A 35 0.75 16.57 14.09
N VAL A 36 1.51 17.24 14.95
CA VAL A 36 0.98 18.31 15.82
C VAL A 36 0.41 19.46 14.99
N ARG A 37 1.17 19.97 14.00
CA ARG A 37 0.66 21.00 13.09
C ARG A 37 -0.60 20.54 12.35
N GLN A 38 -0.63 19.27 11.97
CA GLN A 38 -1.78 18.70 11.29
C GLN A 38 -3.02 18.62 12.21
N ALA A 39 -2.85 18.24 13.47
CA ALA A 39 -3.94 18.23 14.45
C ALA A 39 -4.46 19.64 14.76
N LEU A 40 -3.60 20.66 14.70
CA LEU A 40 -3.98 22.05 14.87
C LEU A 40 -4.71 22.60 13.63
N ALA A 41 -4.29 22.20 12.42
CA ALA A 41 -4.91 22.62 11.16
C ALA A 41 -6.28 21.97 10.95
N ASP A 42 -6.37 20.64 11.12
CA ASP A 42 -7.58 19.88 10.81
C ASP A 42 -8.00 18.98 12.00
N PRO A 43 -9.29 18.99 12.40
CA PRO A 43 -9.80 18.11 13.46
C PRO A 43 -9.86 16.64 13.04
N VAL A 44 -9.91 16.36 11.74
CA VAL A 44 -10.01 15.00 11.21
C VAL A 44 -8.63 14.52 10.80
N PRO A 45 -8.08 13.46 11.41
CA PRO A 45 -6.82 12.90 10.96
C PRO A 45 -6.97 12.43 9.51
N PRO A 46 -6.06 12.78 8.59
CA PRO A 46 -6.18 12.39 7.20
C PRO A 46 -6.21 10.85 7.10
N PRO A 47 -7.01 10.26 6.20
CA PRO A 47 -6.98 8.82 6.00
C PRO A 47 -5.55 8.37 5.67
N ARG A 48 -5.14 7.21 6.21
CA ARG A 48 -3.81 6.65 5.90
C ARG A 48 -3.74 6.45 4.39
N LYS A 49 -2.74 7.04 3.75
CA LYS A 49 -2.50 6.79 2.32
C LYS A 49 -2.15 5.32 2.15
N THR A 50 -3.00 4.57 1.47
CA THR A 50 -2.68 3.22 1.04
C THR A 50 -1.58 3.33 -0.01
N PRO A 51 -0.37 2.79 0.23
CA PRO A 51 0.67 2.84 -0.78
C PRO A 51 0.19 2.04 -2.00
N ALA A 52 0.02 2.71 -3.13
CA ALA A 52 -0.17 2.03 -4.41
C ALA A 52 1.12 1.27 -4.72
N ARG A 53 1.12 -0.04 -4.49
CA ARG A 53 2.26 -0.90 -4.85
C ARG A 53 2.18 -1.16 -6.35
N SER A 54 2.76 -0.25 -7.15
CA SER A 54 2.98 -0.52 -8.57
C SER A 54 4.00 -1.65 -8.68
N SER A 55 3.62 -2.73 -9.35
CA SER A 55 4.46 -3.89 -9.58
C SER A 55 4.81 -3.93 -11.06
N PRO A 56 5.76 -3.10 -11.56
CA PRO A 56 5.95 -2.85 -12.98
C PRO A 56 6.24 -4.10 -13.82
N LYS A 57 6.80 -5.16 -13.20
CA LYS A 57 7.05 -6.45 -13.86
C LYS A 57 5.81 -7.36 -13.91
N LEU A 58 4.87 -7.20 -12.99
CA LEU A 58 3.64 -7.99 -12.94
C LEU A 58 2.48 -7.31 -13.66
N ASP A 59 2.52 -5.99 -13.79
CA ASP A 59 1.45 -5.20 -14.40
C ASP A 59 1.06 -5.69 -15.81
N PRO A 60 2.00 -6.07 -16.71
CA PRO A 60 1.65 -6.64 -18.02
C PRO A 60 0.96 -8.01 -17.96
N PHE A 61 1.21 -8.79 -16.90
CA PHE A 61 0.72 -10.17 -16.77
C PHE A 61 -0.55 -10.28 -15.93
N LYS A 62 -0.94 -9.23 -15.19
CA LYS A 62 -2.13 -9.22 -14.33
C LYS A 62 -3.39 -9.60 -15.09
N ALA A 63 -3.64 -8.99 -16.25
CA ALA A 63 -4.83 -9.29 -17.04
C ALA A 63 -4.89 -10.75 -17.51
N ALA A 64 -3.76 -11.33 -17.90
CA ALA A 64 -3.67 -12.73 -18.30
C ALA A 64 -3.86 -13.68 -17.10
N ILE A 65 -3.28 -13.36 -15.94
CA ILE A 65 -3.46 -14.12 -14.71
C ILE A 65 -4.92 -14.08 -14.28
N ASP A 66 -5.55 -12.91 -14.28
CA ASP A 66 -6.95 -12.73 -13.89
C ASP A 66 -7.86 -13.56 -14.79
N ALA A 67 -7.68 -13.52 -16.12
CA ALA A 67 -8.46 -14.34 -17.05
C ALA A 67 -8.33 -15.85 -16.78
N MET A 68 -7.13 -16.32 -16.44
CA MET A 68 -6.90 -17.73 -16.08
C MET A 68 -7.58 -18.10 -14.75
N LEU A 69 -7.49 -17.24 -13.73
CA LEU A 69 -8.14 -17.45 -12.44
C LEU A 69 -9.68 -17.42 -12.53
N TRP A 70 -10.23 -16.56 -13.38
CA TRP A 70 -11.66 -16.52 -13.68
C TRP A 70 -12.13 -17.84 -14.29
N ALA A 71 -11.42 -18.36 -15.29
CA ALA A 71 -11.72 -19.65 -15.90
C ALA A 71 -11.60 -20.83 -14.91
N ASP A 72 -10.66 -20.76 -13.97
CA ASP A 72 -10.46 -21.77 -12.92
C ASP A 72 -11.59 -21.81 -11.87
N THR A 73 -12.32 -20.71 -11.71
CA THR A 73 -13.42 -20.63 -10.74
C THR A 73 -14.56 -21.57 -11.12
N THR A 74 -14.87 -21.64 -12.42
CA THR A 74 -15.91 -22.50 -12.99
C THR A 74 -15.42 -23.92 -13.31
N ALA A 75 -14.12 -24.17 -13.22
CA ALA A 75 -13.54 -25.47 -13.57
C ALA A 75 -13.68 -26.52 -12.42
N PRO A 76 -13.90 -27.80 -12.77
CA PRO A 76 -13.83 -28.92 -11.82
C PRO A 76 -12.49 -28.94 -11.07
N ARG A 77 -12.48 -29.43 -9.82
CA ARG A 77 -11.29 -29.40 -8.93
C ARG A 77 -9.99 -29.95 -9.56
N LYS A 78 -10.09 -30.92 -10.47
CA LYS A 78 -8.95 -31.53 -11.18
C LYS A 78 -8.39 -30.68 -12.33
N GLN A 79 -9.15 -29.69 -12.82
CA GLN A 79 -8.79 -28.82 -13.96
C GLN A 79 -8.36 -27.41 -13.53
N ARG A 80 -8.42 -27.08 -12.23
CA ARG A 80 -7.96 -25.80 -11.70
C ARG A 80 -6.44 -25.68 -11.88
N HIS A 81 -5.98 -24.56 -12.43
CA HIS A 81 -4.55 -24.33 -12.56
C HIS A 81 -3.95 -24.04 -11.17
N THR A 82 -2.77 -24.61 -10.92
CA THR A 82 -1.93 -24.20 -9.80
C THR A 82 -1.08 -23.01 -10.21
N ALA A 83 -0.55 -22.26 -9.24
CA ALA A 83 0.33 -21.12 -9.52
C ALA A 83 1.49 -21.47 -10.48
N ARG A 84 2.03 -22.69 -10.36
CA ARG A 84 3.06 -23.21 -11.27
C ARG A 84 2.54 -23.40 -12.69
N ARG A 85 1.32 -23.90 -12.87
CA ARG A 85 0.72 -24.11 -14.21
C ARG A 85 0.37 -22.78 -14.89
N ILE A 86 -0.08 -21.79 -14.13
CA ILE A 86 -0.28 -20.41 -14.61
C ILE A 86 1.07 -19.82 -15.06
N LEU A 87 2.13 -19.98 -14.26
CA LEU A 87 3.47 -19.51 -14.63
C LEU A 87 3.98 -20.17 -15.93
N HIS A 88 3.87 -21.49 -16.05
CA HIS A 88 4.27 -22.20 -17.28
C HIS A 88 3.48 -21.71 -18.51
N ARG A 89 2.18 -21.50 -18.37
CA ARG A 89 1.32 -20.99 -19.45
C ARG A 89 1.65 -19.55 -19.83
N LEU A 90 2.01 -18.72 -18.86
CA LEU A 90 2.51 -17.36 -19.11
C LEU A 90 3.86 -17.37 -19.83
N ILE A 91 4.76 -18.29 -19.48
CA ILE A 91 6.06 -18.43 -20.17
C ILE A 91 5.81 -18.85 -21.63
N GLU A 92 4.95 -19.83 -21.86
CA GLU A 92 4.59 -20.32 -23.19
C GLU A 92 3.92 -19.25 -24.07
N SER A 93 3.03 -18.44 -23.50
CA SER A 93 2.38 -17.35 -24.25
C SER A 93 3.30 -16.14 -24.51
N THR A 94 4.39 -16.00 -23.76
CA THR A 94 5.26 -14.80 -23.76
C THR A 94 6.58 -15.02 -24.51
N THR A 95 6.86 -16.22 -25.03
CA THR A 95 8.06 -16.43 -25.87
C THR A 95 7.89 -15.81 -27.26
N PRO A 96 8.57 -14.68 -27.51
CA PRO A 96 9.60 -14.69 -28.53
C PRO A 96 10.99 -14.52 -27.91
N VAL A 97 11.93 -15.30 -28.41
CA VAL A 97 13.36 -15.29 -28.04
C VAL A 97 13.91 -13.87 -28.28
N ARG A 98 14.15 -13.12 -27.20
CA ARG A 98 15.09 -11.99 -27.20
C ARG A 98 15.77 -11.90 -25.84
N VAL A 99 16.80 -12.73 -25.71
CA VAL A 99 17.85 -12.51 -24.71
C VAL A 99 18.60 -11.26 -25.16
N VAL A 100 18.17 -10.08 -24.70
CA VAL A 100 19.01 -8.89 -24.81
C VAL A 100 20.07 -9.03 -23.73
N VAL A 101 21.19 -9.64 -24.12
CA VAL A 101 22.42 -9.61 -23.31
C VAL A 101 22.79 -8.14 -23.17
N PHE A 102 22.64 -7.59 -21.97
CA PHE A 102 23.24 -6.32 -21.59
C PHE A 102 24.76 -6.52 -21.63
N HIS A 103 25.37 -6.24 -22.77
CA HIS A 103 26.81 -6.00 -22.87
C HIS A 103 27.03 -4.54 -22.47
N CYS A 104 27.62 -4.32 -21.29
CA CYS A 104 28.12 -3.01 -20.88
C CYS A 104 29.53 -2.84 -21.47
N PRO A 105 29.84 -1.75 -22.19
CA PRO A 105 31.21 -1.44 -22.62
C PRO A 105 32.11 -1.11 -21.42
#